data_AF-A0A2V5IY89-F1
#
_entry.id   AF-A0A2V5IY89-F1
#
_cell.length_a   1.000
_cell.length_b   1.000
_cell.length_c   1.000
_cell.angle_alpha   90.00
_cell.angle_beta   90.00
_cell.angle_gamma   90.00
#
_symmetry.space_group_name_H-M   'P 1'
#
loop_
_entity.id
_entity.type
_entity.pdbx_description
1 polymer ?
#
loop_
_entity_poly.entity_id
_entity_poly.type
_entity_poly.pdbx_seq_one_letter_code
_entity_poly.pdbx_strand_id
1 'polypeptide(L)'
;MGVAPHGPPAGQSMGPPRGPSGQGPSRGPADQSIRDRWLSMPSDAQQNFRRNAERWMRMSPEERNVMRQRENLRQETIKRETDAALRQSGLSLTPQERAQFESRYIQERQKVERTLRQQIEAERQKELPALIQQLKREFQIDQPGKSPAVKPPESPNSKK
;
A
#
# COMPACT_ATOMS: atom_id res chain seq x y z
N MET A 1 3.27 31.15 -57.82
CA MET A 1 2.60 30.05 -57.09
C MET A 1 3.36 29.85 -55.79
N GLY A 2 2.69 30.04 -54.65
CA GLY A 2 3.33 29.96 -53.33
C GLY A 2 2.54 30.71 -52.28
N VAL A 3 1.36 30.21 -51.94
CA VAL A 3 0.56 30.68 -50.81
C VAL A 3 0.42 29.53 -49.82
N ALA A 4 1.15 29.62 -48.71
CA ALA A 4 0.91 28.82 -47.52
C ALA A 4 -0.10 29.58 -46.63
N PRO A 5 -1.21 28.96 -46.22
CA PRO A 5 -2.21 29.66 -45.42
C PRO A 5 -1.85 29.61 -43.93
N HIS A 6 -1.84 30.80 -43.34
CA HIS A 6 -2.38 31.19 -42.03
C HIS A 6 -2.68 30.05 -41.03
N GLY A 7 -1.91 30.02 -39.93
CA GLY A 7 -2.34 29.33 -38.71
C GLY A 7 -3.48 30.09 -38.02
N PRO A 8 -4.48 29.39 -37.43
CA PRO A 8 -5.47 30.02 -36.57
C PRO A 8 -5.03 30.04 -35.09
N PRO A 9 -5.66 30.89 -34.26
CA PRO A 9 -5.05 31.48 -33.06
C PRO A 9 -5.32 30.71 -31.76
N ALA A 10 -4.64 31.17 -30.71
CA ALA A 10 -4.81 30.73 -29.33
C ALA A 10 -6.23 30.97 -28.78
N GLY A 11 -6.67 30.06 -27.91
CA GLY A 11 -7.77 30.28 -26.96
C GLY A 11 -8.94 29.33 -27.13
N GLN A 12 -9.01 28.30 -26.28
CA GLN A 12 -10.25 27.79 -25.68
C GLN A 12 -9.93 26.68 -24.66
N SER A 13 -9.81 27.09 -23.41
CA SER A 13 -9.91 26.25 -22.22
C SER A 13 -11.32 25.65 -22.13
N MET A 14 -11.46 24.39 -22.54
CA MET A 14 -12.69 23.61 -22.37
C MET A 14 -12.65 22.89 -21.02
N GLY A 15 -13.27 23.49 -20.00
CA GLY A 15 -13.69 22.74 -18.82
C GLY A 15 -14.83 21.77 -19.17
N PRO A 16 -15.05 20.70 -18.38
CA PRO A 16 -16.09 19.73 -18.71
C PRO A 16 -17.49 20.34 -18.54
N PRO A 17 -18.47 19.99 -19.42
CA PRO A 17 -19.79 20.59 -19.41
C PRO A 17 -20.60 20.10 -18.20
N ARG A 18 -21.26 21.05 -17.53
CA ARG A 18 -22.22 20.82 -16.43
C ARG A 18 -23.58 20.46 -17.06
N GLY A 19 -23.97 19.19 -17.00
CA GLY A 19 -25.33 18.74 -17.33
C GLY A 19 -26.32 18.97 -16.18
N PRO A 20 -27.64 19.04 -16.46
CA PRO A 20 -28.64 19.49 -15.51
C PRO A 20 -29.08 18.40 -14.52
N SER A 21 -29.58 18.88 -13.39
CA SER A 21 -30.11 18.19 -12.23
C SER A 21 -31.07 17.04 -12.58
N GLY A 22 -30.67 15.81 -12.28
CA GLY A 22 -31.54 14.64 -12.20
C GLY A 22 -31.26 13.89 -10.91
N GLN A 23 -32.24 13.83 -10.01
CA GLN A 23 -32.22 12.98 -8.82
C GLN A 23 -32.29 11.51 -9.28
N GLY A 24 -31.19 10.78 -9.10
CA GLY A 24 -31.06 9.34 -9.32
C GLY A 24 -30.49 8.65 -8.07
N PRO A 25 -30.78 7.35 -7.86
CA PRO A 25 -30.63 6.70 -6.57
C PRO A 25 -29.17 6.36 -6.24
N SER A 26 -28.81 6.56 -4.97
CA SER A 26 -27.58 6.16 -4.28
C SER A 26 -26.28 6.21 -5.08
N ARG A 27 -25.64 7.38 -5.02
CA ARG A 27 -24.20 7.57 -5.21
C ARG A 27 -23.41 6.48 -4.46
N GLY A 28 -22.66 5.67 -5.21
CA GLY A 28 -21.72 4.71 -4.62
C GLY A 28 -20.68 5.42 -3.74
N PRO A 29 -19.90 4.68 -2.94
CA PRO A 29 -18.85 5.25 -2.08
C PRO A 29 -17.78 6.06 -2.84
N ALA A 30 -17.73 5.96 -4.17
CA ALA A 30 -16.86 6.74 -5.05
C ALA A 30 -17.30 8.21 -5.22
N ASP A 31 -18.58 8.54 -5.00
CA ASP A 31 -19.16 9.88 -5.19
C ASP A 31 -19.31 10.68 -3.88
N GLN A 32 -18.90 10.11 -2.75
CA GLN A 32 -18.83 10.83 -1.48
C GLN A 32 -17.62 11.76 -1.47
N SER A 33 -17.83 13.02 -1.09
CA SER A 33 -16.72 13.97 -0.98
C SER A 33 -15.70 13.44 0.03
N ILE A 34 -14.40 13.65 -0.25
CA ILE A 34 -13.32 13.24 0.67
C ILE A 34 -13.54 13.87 2.05
N ARG A 35 -14.15 15.06 2.10
CA ARG A 35 -14.51 15.76 3.33
C ARG A 35 -15.55 15.00 4.15
N ASP A 36 -16.62 14.52 3.53
CA ASP A 36 -17.67 13.75 4.21
C ASP A 36 -17.12 12.40 4.70
N ARG A 37 -16.26 11.77 3.89
CA ARG A 37 -15.57 10.54 4.29
C ARG A 37 -14.64 10.77 5.47
N TRP A 38 -13.90 11.87 5.49
CA TRP A 38 -13.05 12.25 6.63
C TRP A 38 -13.85 12.48 7.91
N LEU A 39 -14.96 13.22 7.83
CA LEU A 39 -15.80 13.53 9.00
C LEU A 39 -16.50 12.30 9.58
N SER A 40 -16.78 11.28 8.75
CA SER A 40 -17.41 10.02 9.18
C SER A 40 -16.42 8.95 9.65
N MET A 41 -15.11 9.17 9.54
CA MET A 41 -14.10 8.25 10.05
C MET A 41 -14.01 8.30 11.59
N PRO A 42 -13.79 7.15 12.27
CA PRO A 42 -13.40 7.14 13.68
C PRO A 42 -12.11 7.94 13.95
N SER A 43 -11.93 8.45 15.17
CA SER A 43 -10.78 9.28 15.57
C SER A 43 -9.42 8.67 15.20
N ASP A 44 -9.26 7.36 15.42
CA ASP A 44 -8.00 6.66 15.15
C ASP A 44 -7.73 6.54 13.65
N ALA A 45 -8.78 6.36 12.85
CA ALA A 45 -8.69 6.33 11.40
C ALA A 45 -8.34 7.72 10.84
N GLN A 46 -8.91 8.78 11.41
CA GLN A 46 -8.55 10.16 11.07
C GLN A 46 -7.05 10.41 11.35
N GLN A 47 -6.55 10.03 12.53
CA GLN A 47 -5.13 10.19 12.85
C GLN A 47 -4.22 9.42 11.89
N ASN A 48 -4.56 8.18 11.57
CA ASN A 48 -3.83 7.36 10.59
C ASN A 48 -3.80 8.03 9.21
N PHE A 49 -4.93 8.54 8.74
CA PHE A 49 -5.00 9.24 7.47
C PHE A 49 -4.15 10.52 7.48
N ARG A 50 -4.17 11.31 8.57
CA ARG A 50 -3.29 12.48 8.70
C ARG A 50 -1.80 12.11 8.60
N ARG A 51 -1.36 11.09 9.35
CA ARG A 51 0.02 10.58 9.29
C ARG A 51 0.41 10.11 7.88
N ASN A 52 -0.48 9.39 7.20
CA ASN A 52 -0.24 8.94 5.83
C ASN A 52 -0.18 10.09 4.83
N ALA A 53 -1.02 11.12 4.99
CA ALA A 53 -0.99 12.32 4.16
C ALA A 53 0.31 13.11 4.35
N GLU A 54 0.77 13.28 5.60
CA GLU A 54 2.07 13.90 5.90
C GLU A 54 3.22 13.11 5.27
N ARG A 55 3.19 11.78 5.37
CA ARG A 55 4.18 10.92 4.69
C ARG A 55 4.15 11.12 3.18
N TRP A 56 2.97 11.15 2.59
CA TRP A 56 2.80 11.36 1.14
C TRP A 56 3.38 12.71 0.69
N MET A 57 3.14 13.78 1.45
CA MET A 57 3.68 15.11 1.14
C MET A 57 5.21 15.17 1.22
N ARG A 58 5.81 14.33 2.06
CA ARG A 58 7.28 14.22 2.21
C ARG A 58 7.93 13.27 1.21
N MET A 59 7.17 12.36 0.58
CA MET A 59 7.71 11.45 -0.43
C MET A 59 8.18 12.19 -1.69
N SER A 60 9.25 11.69 -2.30
CA SER A 60 9.74 12.16 -3.60
C SER A 60 8.75 11.81 -4.73
N PRO A 61 8.84 12.48 -5.90
CA PRO A 61 8.04 12.11 -7.07
C PRO A 61 8.20 10.65 -7.49
N GLU A 62 9.42 10.10 -7.40
CA GLU A 62 9.75 8.72 -7.72
C GLU A 62 9.10 7.75 -6.73
N GLU A 63 9.19 8.01 -5.42
CA GLU A 63 8.54 7.22 -4.39
C GLU A 63 7.02 7.20 -4.56
N ARG A 64 6.41 8.36 -4.86
CA ARG A 64 4.98 8.45 -5.18
C ARG A 64 4.65 7.65 -6.43
N ASN A 65 5.53 7.63 -7.43
CA ASN A 65 5.31 6.87 -8.65
C ASN A 65 5.31 5.36 -8.39
N VAL A 66 6.25 4.86 -7.60
CA VAL A 66 6.28 3.44 -7.19
C VAL A 66 5.00 3.08 -6.42
N MET A 67 4.53 3.94 -5.51
CA MET A 67 3.27 3.72 -4.81
C MET A 67 2.06 3.71 -5.76
N ARG A 68 2.01 4.60 -6.76
CA ARG A 68 0.96 4.60 -7.79
C ARG A 68 0.99 3.32 -8.63
N GLN A 69 2.16 2.87 -9.07
CA GLN A 69 2.30 1.62 -9.83
C GLN A 69 1.81 0.42 -9.02
N ARG A 70 2.19 0.36 -7.74
CA ARG A 70 1.71 -0.67 -6.82
C ARG A 70 0.19 -0.64 -6.67
N GLU A 71 -0.41 0.55 -6.57
CA GLU A 71 -1.86 0.68 -6.47
C GLU A 71 -2.55 0.27 -7.77
N ASN A 72 -2.03 0.65 -8.94
CA ASN A 72 -2.56 0.21 -10.24
C ASN A 72 -2.57 -1.31 -10.34
N LEU A 73 -1.46 -1.96 -9.98
CA LEU A 73 -1.38 -3.42 -9.96
C LEU A 73 -2.41 -4.03 -9.00
N ARG A 74 -2.54 -3.46 -7.79
CA ARG A 74 -3.56 -3.90 -6.81
C ARG A 74 -4.97 -3.81 -7.40
N GLN A 75 -5.30 -2.71 -8.05
CA GLN A 75 -6.62 -2.49 -8.65
C GLN A 75 -6.89 -3.50 -9.78
N GLU A 76 -5.90 -3.74 -10.65
CA GLU A 76 -6.01 -4.76 -11.69
C GLU A 76 -6.22 -6.17 -11.12
N THR A 77 -5.45 -6.53 -10.08
CA THR A 77 -5.61 -7.82 -9.40
C THR A 77 -7.01 -7.97 -8.83
N ILE A 78 -7.51 -6.97 -8.09
CA ILE A 78 -8.86 -7.00 -7.51
C ILE A 78 -9.91 -7.16 -8.60
N LYS A 79 -9.78 -6.42 -9.72
CA LYS A 79 -10.71 -6.54 -10.84
C LYS A 79 -10.74 -7.96 -11.41
N ARG A 80 -9.57 -8.53 -11.70
CA ARG A 80 -9.46 -9.91 -12.23
C ARG A 80 -10.02 -10.95 -11.26
N GLU A 81 -9.74 -10.81 -9.97
CA GLU A 81 -10.26 -11.70 -8.92
C GLU A 81 -11.78 -11.59 -8.79
N THR A 82 -12.33 -10.38 -8.86
CA THR A 82 -13.78 -10.15 -8.78
C THR A 82 -14.50 -10.72 -10.01
N ASP A 83 -13.93 -10.53 -11.21
CA ASP A 83 -14.44 -11.12 -12.45
C ASP A 83 -14.37 -12.66 -12.42
N ALA A 84 -13.33 -13.23 -11.80
CA ALA A 84 -13.21 -14.67 -11.59
C ALA A 84 -14.28 -15.18 -10.60
N ALA A 85 -14.46 -14.49 -9.47
CA ALA A 85 -15.47 -14.85 -8.47
C ALA A 85 -16.90 -14.80 -9.05
N LEU A 86 -17.20 -13.78 -9.86
CA LEU A 86 -18.50 -13.68 -10.52
C LEU A 86 -18.73 -14.84 -11.50
N ARG A 87 -17.73 -15.18 -12.34
CA ARG A 87 -17.83 -16.33 -13.24
C ARG A 87 -18.00 -17.65 -12.49
N GLN A 88 -17.25 -17.84 -11.40
CA GLN A 88 -17.32 -19.05 -10.57
C GLN A 88 -18.65 -19.16 -9.82
N SER A 89 -19.28 -18.03 -9.49
CA SER A 89 -20.59 -18.03 -8.82
C SER A 89 -21.72 -18.56 -9.71
N GLY A 90 -21.55 -18.58 -11.04
CA GLY A 90 -22.59 -18.95 -12.00
C GLY A 90 -23.78 -18.00 -12.04
N LEU A 91 -23.71 -16.86 -11.34
CA LEU A 91 -24.80 -15.90 -11.25
C LEU A 91 -24.94 -15.10 -12.54
N SER A 92 -26.17 -15.01 -13.04
CA SER A 92 -26.54 -14.08 -14.11
C SER A 92 -27.10 -12.80 -13.48
N LEU A 93 -26.24 -11.79 -13.34
CA LEU A 93 -26.58 -10.53 -12.66
C LEU A 93 -26.82 -9.41 -13.66
N THR A 94 -27.80 -8.55 -13.37
CA THR A 94 -27.95 -7.25 -14.03
C THR A 94 -26.75 -6.34 -13.72
N PRO A 95 -26.51 -5.25 -14.49
CA PRO A 95 -25.40 -4.32 -14.20
C PRO A 95 -25.43 -3.74 -12.78
N GLN A 96 -26.62 -3.50 -12.22
CA GLN A 96 -26.77 -2.97 -10.87
C GLN A 96 -26.42 -4.03 -9.80
N GLU A 97 -26.92 -5.26 -9.95
CA GLU A 97 -26.59 -6.36 -9.05
C GLU A 97 -25.11 -6.73 -9.13
N ARG A 98 -24.50 -6.64 -10.31
CA ARG A 98 -23.07 -6.80 -10.49
C ARG A 98 -22.29 -5.76 -9.69
N ALA A 99 -22.65 -4.47 -9.77
CA ALA A 99 -21.97 -3.43 -8.98
C ALA A 99 -22.12 -3.66 -7.46
N GLN A 100 -23.27 -4.18 -7.00
CA GLN A 100 -23.47 -4.56 -5.61
C GLN A 100 -22.60 -5.76 -5.21
N PHE A 101 -22.54 -6.78 -6.06
CA PHE A 101 -21.67 -7.95 -5.88
C PHE A 101 -20.20 -7.53 -5.76
N GLU A 102 -19.70 -6.72 -6.71
CA GLU A 102 -18.32 -6.24 -6.72
C GLU A 102 -18.00 -5.46 -5.44
N SER A 103 -18.88 -4.53 -5.03
CA SER A 103 -18.73 -3.78 -3.78
C SER A 103 -18.64 -4.69 -2.55
N ARG A 104 -19.54 -5.68 -2.46
CA ARG A 104 -19.56 -6.64 -1.33
C ARG A 104 -18.34 -7.55 -1.33
N TYR A 105 -17.95 -8.06 -2.50
CA TYR A 105 -16.76 -8.89 -2.65
C TYR A 105 -15.50 -8.16 -2.17
N ILE A 106 -15.31 -6.90 -2.56
CA ILE A 106 -14.17 -6.09 -2.14
C ILE A 106 -14.17 -5.88 -0.61
N GLN A 107 -15.33 -5.62 -0.01
CA GLN A 107 -15.45 -5.45 1.44
C GLN A 107 -15.07 -6.72 2.21
N GLU A 108 -15.62 -7.88 1.82
CA GLU A 108 -15.33 -9.14 2.48
C GLU A 108 -13.88 -9.58 2.27
N ARG A 109 -13.35 -9.40 1.06
CA ARG A 109 -11.93 -9.62 0.77
C ARG A 109 -11.03 -8.80 1.68
N GLN A 110 -11.35 -7.53 1.91
CA GLN A 110 -10.58 -6.69 2.83
C GLN A 110 -10.62 -7.19 4.27
N LYS A 111 -11.73 -7.74 4.74
CA LYS A 111 -11.83 -8.34 6.08
C LYS A 111 -10.92 -9.56 6.19
N VAL A 112 -11.00 -10.46 5.21
CA VAL A 112 -10.12 -11.66 5.13
C VAL A 112 -8.65 -11.25 5.11
N GLU A 113 -8.26 -10.29 4.26
CA GLU A 113 -6.88 -9.81 4.20
C GLU A 113 -6.39 -9.23 5.53
N ARG A 114 -7.23 -8.50 6.28
CA ARG A 114 -6.86 -7.93 7.58
C ARG A 114 -6.59 -9.02 8.60
N THR A 115 -7.48 -10.01 8.68
CA THR A 115 -7.32 -11.15 9.58
C THR A 115 -6.05 -11.93 9.26
N LEU A 116 -5.82 -12.24 7.97
CA LEU A 116 -4.61 -12.95 7.53
C LEU A 116 -3.33 -12.16 7.86
N ARG A 117 -3.31 -10.85 7.67
CA ARG A 117 -2.15 -10.02 8.03
C ARG A 117 -1.87 -10.07 9.52
N GLN A 118 -2.89 -10.01 10.37
CA GLN A 118 -2.72 -10.10 11.82
C GLN A 118 -2.16 -11.46 12.24
N GLN A 119 -2.67 -12.55 11.65
CA GLN A 119 -2.18 -13.90 11.91
C GLN A 119 -0.72 -14.07 11.48
N ILE A 120 -0.40 -13.69 10.24
CA ILE A 120 0.98 -13.77 9.72
C ILE A 120 1.92 -12.90 10.54
N GLU A 121 1.51 -11.72 10.97
CA GLU A 121 2.34 -10.85 11.81
C GLU A 121 2.57 -11.46 13.19
N ALA A 122 1.55 -12.07 13.79
CA ALA A 122 1.69 -12.76 15.06
C ALA A 122 2.66 -13.96 14.96
N GLU A 123 2.55 -14.77 13.90
CA GLU A 123 3.49 -15.87 13.65
C GLU A 123 4.91 -15.35 13.40
N ARG A 124 5.05 -14.29 12.60
CA ARG A 124 6.35 -13.65 12.38
C ARG A 124 6.98 -13.19 13.69
N GLN A 125 6.21 -12.54 14.57
CA GLN A 125 6.72 -12.07 15.86
C GLN A 125 7.15 -13.22 16.78
N LYS A 126 6.52 -14.39 16.66
CA LYS A 126 6.90 -15.60 17.39
C LYS A 126 8.22 -16.20 16.90
N GLU A 127 8.45 -16.22 15.59
CA GLU A 127 9.61 -16.90 14.99
C GLU A 127 10.85 -16.01 14.88
N LEU A 128 10.69 -14.69 14.73
CA LEU A 128 11.79 -13.75 14.54
C LEU A 128 12.87 -13.81 15.64
N PRO A 129 12.55 -13.93 16.95
CA PRO A 129 13.58 -14.00 17.98
C PRO A 129 14.49 -15.22 17.83
N ALA A 130 13.93 -16.39 17.48
CA ALA A 130 14.71 -17.61 17.28
C ALA A 130 15.65 -17.46 16.07
N LEU A 131 15.13 -16.91 14.97
CA LEU A 131 15.92 -16.58 13.78
C LEU A 131 17.08 -15.62 14.13
N ILE A 132 16.81 -14.55 14.89
CA ILE A 132 17.85 -13.60 15.32
C ILE A 132 18.94 -14.30 16.15
N GLN A 133 18.58 -15.21 17.05
CA GLN A 133 19.56 -15.96 17.85
C GLN A 133 20.37 -16.95 17.02
N GLN A 134 19.78 -17.54 16.00
CA GLN A 134 20.52 -18.38 15.04
C GLN A 134 21.52 -17.54 14.26
N LEU A 135 21.07 -16.43 13.65
CA LEU A 135 21.95 -15.52 12.92
C LEU A 135 23.07 -14.99 13.82
N LYS A 136 22.77 -14.62 15.07
CA LYS A 136 23.78 -14.18 16.03
C LYS A 136 24.87 -15.23 16.28
N ARG A 137 24.53 -16.52 16.32
CA ARG A 137 25.51 -17.62 16.46
C ARG A 137 26.34 -17.79 15.21
N GLU A 138 25.71 -17.83 14.04
CA GLU A 138 26.38 -17.96 12.73
C GLU A 138 27.42 -16.86 12.54
N PHE A 139 27.05 -15.59 12.77
CA PHE A 139 27.94 -14.44 12.56
C PHE A 139 28.89 -14.13 13.74
N GLN A 140 28.80 -14.84 14.87
CA GLN A 140 29.78 -14.73 15.97
C GLN A 140 30.98 -15.64 15.79
N ILE A 141 30.80 -16.78 15.13
CA ILE A 141 31.89 -17.73 14.84
C ILE A 141 32.93 -17.08 13.91
N ASP A 142 32.50 -16.16 13.04
CA ASP A 142 33.35 -15.41 12.12
C ASP A 142 33.96 -14.11 12.69
N GLN A 143 33.83 -13.84 14.00
CA GLN A 143 34.56 -12.74 14.67
C GLN A 143 35.73 -13.27 15.52
N PRO A 144 36.94 -13.43 14.96
CA PRO A 144 38.14 -13.70 15.73
C PRO A 144 38.58 -12.40 16.42
N GLY A 145 38.27 -12.22 17.72
CA GLY A 145 38.80 -11.04 18.44
C GLY A 145 38.20 -10.68 19.79
N LYS A 146 37.26 -11.43 20.36
CA LYS A 146 36.77 -11.17 21.73
C LYS A 146 36.89 -12.41 22.63
N SER A 147 38.12 -12.89 22.78
CA SER A 147 38.49 -13.74 23.94
C SER A 147 38.92 -12.82 25.10
N PRO A 148 38.57 -13.14 26.35
CA PRO A 148 38.95 -12.32 27.51
C PRO A 148 40.48 -12.32 27.66
N ALA A 149 41.01 -11.17 28.05
CA ALA A 149 42.43 -10.88 28.23
C ALA A 149 43.20 -12.06 28.86
N VAL A 150 44.07 -12.66 28.06
CA VAL A 150 45.16 -13.51 28.52
C VAL A 150 46.06 -12.65 29.42
N LYS A 151 46.24 -13.08 30.68
CA LYS A 151 47.22 -12.51 31.61
C LYS A 151 48.60 -12.46 30.92
N PRO A 152 49.39 -11.37 31.04
CA PRO A 152 50.73 -11.34 30.48
C PRO A 152 51.63 -12.35 31.21
N PRO A 153 52.49 -13.09 30.50
CA PRO A 153 53.49 -13.94 31.14
C PRO A 153 54.56 -13.09 31.83
N GLU A 154 54.84 -13.40 33.10
CA GLU A 154 56.00 -12.92 33.85
C GLU A 154 57.29 -13.17 33.07
N SER A 155 58.11 -12.12 32.95
CA SER A 155 59.46 -12.20 32.38
C SER A 155 60.40 -13.00 33.28
N PRO A 156 61.25 -13.90 32.75
CA PRO A 156 62.28 -14.53 33.55
C PRO A 156 63.40 -13.52 33.82
N ASN A 157 63.58 -13.21 35.09
CA ASN A 157 64.59 -12.30 35.62
C ASN A 157 65.99 -12.91 35.39
N SER A 158 66.82 -12.27 34.57
CA SER A 158 68.26 -12.56 34.53
C SER A 158 68.94 -11.93 35.73
N LYS A 159 69.50 -12.73 36.64
CA LYS A 159 70.55 -12.24 37.56
C LYS A 159 71.42 -13.37 38.11
N LYS A 160 72.67 -13.31 37.63
CA LYS A 160 73.96 -13.50 38.33
C LYS A 160 74.36 -14.90 38.79
#